data_AF-A0A956ZGB9-F1
#
_entry.id   AF-A0A956ZGB9-F1
#
_cell.length_a   1.000
_cell.length_b   1.000
_cell.length_c   1.000
_cell.angle_alpha   90.00
_cell.angle_beta   90.00
_cell.angle_gamma   90.00
#
_symmetry.space_group_name_H-M   'P 1'
#
loop_
_entity.id
_entity.type
_entity.pdbx_description
1 polymer ?
#
loop_
_entity_poly.entity_id
_entity_poly.type
_entity_poly.pdbx_seq_one_letter_code
_entity_poly.pdbx_strand_id
1 'polypeptide(L)'
;GNPWSKESGKPAAHPNARFTAAAINCPSLDPEWDNPQGVPLSAFLFGGRRAGTIPLVVESFDWTHGVYMAATMGSETTAAAAGKVGQVRRDPMAMLPFCGYNMGDYFAHWLSFADSGAVDLPPIYCVNWFRVDADGKFLWPGFGDNLRVLKWIFERTESGAEAGGTGTPLGIVPAFENIDLTGLDKVDAERFARLVDIDPTLWRRELEDQAAFLARFGEQLPPELAAWQKFIAESF
;
A
#
# COMPACT_ATOMS: atom_id res chain seq x y z
N GLY A 1 24.11 -15.01 24.42
CA GLY A 1 24.20 -13.64 24.95
C GLY A 1 25.63 -13.29 25.22
N ASN A 2 26.38 -12.92 24.18
CA ASN A 2 27.75 -12.44 24.32
C ASN A 2 27.74 -11.04 24.97
N PRO A 3 28.83 -10.61 25.63
CA PRO A 3 28.98 -9.23 26.08
C PRO A 3 28.74 -8.25 24.90
N TRP A 4 28.00 -7.17 25.16
CA TRP A 4 27.69 -6.15 24.16
C TRP A 4 27.99 -4.75 24.69
N SER A 5 28.48 -3.89 23.80
CA SER A 5 28.76 -2.46 24.02
C SER A 5 28.46 -1.68 22.74
N LYS A 6 28.39 -0.35 22.80
CA LYS A 6 28.14 0.48 21.58
C LYS A 6 29.25 0.32 20.55
N GLU A 7 30.44 -0.05 20.99
CA GLU A 7 31.66 -0.29 20.21
C GLU A 7 31.64 -1.64 19.48
N SER A 8 30.68 -2.53 19.79
CA SER A 8 30.62 -3.88 19.22
C SER A 8 30.27 -3.92 17.72
N GLY A 9 29.91 -2.78 17.11
CA GLY A 9 29.64 -2.66 15.67
C GLY A 9 28.46 -3.48 15.16
N LYS A 10 27.66 -4.05 16.08
CA LYS A 10 26.50 -4.88 15.78
C LYS A 10 25.34 -4.49 16.69
N PRO A 11 24.08 -4.58 16.23
CA PRO A 11 22.92 -4.36 17.09
C PRO A 11 22.91 -5.29 18.31
N ALA A 12 22.45 -4.79 19.46
CA ALA A 12 22.29 -5.59 20.68
C ALA A 12 21.22 -6.69 20.53
N ALA A 13 20.16 -6.37 19.78
CA ALA A 13 19.08 -7.29 19.46
C ALA A 13 19.12 -7.68 17.98
N HIS A 14 18.70 -8.91 17.68
CA HIS A 14 18.53 -9.35 16.30
C HIS A 14 17.50 -8.45 15.58
N PRO A 15 17.67 -8.10 14.29
CA PRO A 15 16.68 -7.27 13.55
C PRO A 15 15.26 -7.86 13.47
N ASN A 16 15.13 -9.17 13.65
CA ASN A 16 13.86 -9.89 13.77
C ASN A 16 13.55 -10.34 15.22
N ALA A 17 14.15 -9.71 16.24
CA ALA A 17 13.79 -9.96 17.64
C ALA A 17 12.30 -9.61 17.86
N ARG A 18 11.62 -10.39 18.70
CA ARG A 18 10.17 -10.29 18.93
C ARG A 18 9.88 -10.11 20.42
N PHE A 19 8.76 -9.48 20.71
CA PHE A 19 8.10 -9.56 22.00
C PHE A 19 6.81 -10.39 21.84
N THR A 20 6.35 -11.00 22.92
CA THR A 20 5.07 -11.71 22.97
C THR A 20 4.31 -11.20 24.17
N ALA A 21 3.11 -10.66 23.94
CA ALA A 21 2.23 -10.10 24.95
C ALA A 21 0.78 -10.41 24.59
N ALA A 22 -0.09 -10.49 25.59
CA ALA A 22 -1.52 -10.70 25.36
C ALA A 22 -2.17 -9.42 24.81
N ALA A 23 -3.04 -9.56 23.80
CA ALA A 23 -3.75 -8.42 23.19
C ALA A 23 -4.59 -7.62 24.19
N ILE A 24 -5.17 -8.28 25.19
CA ILE A 24 -5.97 -7.68 26.29
C ILE A 24 -5.20 -6.64 27.12
N ASN A 25 -3.87 -6.61 27.04
CA ASN A 25 -3.05 -5.60 27.71
C ASN A 25 -2.80 -4.35 26.84
N CYS A 26 -3.32 -4.31 25.61
CA CYS A 26 -3.25 -3.13 24.75
C CYS A 26 -4.24 -2.07 25.24
N PRO A 27 -3.79 -0.86 25.64
CA PRO A 27 -4.68 0.17 26.19
C PRO A 27 -5.66 0.74 25.16
N SER A 28 -5.42 0.51 23.87
CA SER A 28 -6.28 0.91 22.76
C SER A 28 -6.93 -0.29 22.07
N LEU A 29 -7.13 -1.40 22.79
CA LEU A 29 -7.86 -2.55 22.27
C LEU A 29 -9.32 -2.16 22.01
N ASP A 30 -9.80 -2.44 20.81
CA ASP A 30 -11.19 -2.22 20.45
C ASP A 30 -12.10 -3.15 21.29
N PRO A 31 -13.23 -2.65 21.84
CA PRO A 31 -14.14 -3.50 22.62
C PRO A 31 -14.75 -4.65 21.82
N GLU A 32 -14.79 -4.57 20.49
CA GLU A 32 -15.35 -5.58 19.59
C GLU A 32 -14.26 -6.50 18.99
N TRP A 33 -13.03 -6.48 19.50
CA TRP A 33 -11.89 -7.24 18.95
C TRP A 33 -12.13 -8.76 18.86
N ASP A 34 -12.98 -9.31 19.75
CA ASP A 34 -13.37 -10.72 19.81
C ASP A 34 -14.86 -10.94 19.49
N ASN A 35 -15.53 -9.97 18.86
CA ASN A 35 -16.91 -10.13 18.44
C ASN A 35 -17.02 -11.27 17.40
N PRO A 36 -17.83 -12.33 17.67
CA PRO A 36 -17.97 -13.46 16.76
C PRO A 36 -18.66 -13.12 15.43
N GLN A 37 -19.34 -11.97 15.34
CA GLN A 37 -19.91 -11.43 14.10
C GLN A 37 -18.89 -10.62 13.27
N GLY A 38 -17.70 -10.35 13.83
CA GLY A 38 -16.69 -9.49 13.23
C GLY A 38 -17.08 -8.01 13.28
N VAL A 39 -16.33 -7.21 12.51
CA VAL A 39 -16.56 -5.77 12.35
C VAL A 39 -16.75 -5.45 10.86
N PRO A 40 -17.63 -4.49 10.51
CA PRO A 40 -17.78 -4.05 9.13
C PRO A 40 -16.49 -3.39 8.63
N LEU A 41 -16.09 -3.70 7.40
CA LEU A 41 -14.92 -3.10 6.76
C LEU A 41 -15.37 -2.00 5.79
N SER A 42 -14.91 -0.77 6.02
CA SER A 42 -15.25 0.40 5.18
C SER A 42 -14.17 0.74 4.16
N ALA A 43 -12.95 0.22 4.31
CA ALA A 43 -11.85 0.41 3.36
C ALA A 43 -10.84 -0.72 3.47
N PHE A 44 -10.19 -1.06 2.35
CA PHE A 44 -8.98 -1.88 2.34
C PHE A 44 -7.77 -1.02 2.01
N LEU A 45 -6.67 -1.20 2.75
CA LEU A 45 -5.42 -0.49 2.50
C LEU A 45 -4.32 -1.50 2.22
N PHE A 46 -3.73 -1.43 1.03
CA PHE A 46 -2.53 -2.15 0.66
C PHE A 46 -1.34 -1.20 0.66
N GLY A 47 -0.18 -1.67 1.09
CA GLY A 47 1.00 -0.81 1.13
C GLY A 47 2.30 -1.60 1.16
N GLY A 48 3.29 -1.08 0.46
CA GLY A 48 4.65 -1.62 0.41
C GLY A 48 5.67 -0.52 0.68
N ARG A 49 6.89 -0.92 1.04
CA ARG A 49 7.99 0.04 1.20
C ARG A 49 8.51 0.42 -0.18
N ARG A 50 8.25 1.64 -0.64
CA ARG A 50 8.71 2.12 -1.95
C ARG A 50 9.37 3.49 -1.79
N ALA A 51 10.68 3.56 -2.07
CA ALA A 51 11.46 4.79 -1.96
C ALA A 51 11.02 5.84 -2.99
N GLY A 52 10.50 5.40 -4.14
CA GLY A 52 9.94 6.27 -5.18
C GLY A 52 8.76 5.62 -5.92
N THR A 53 8.34 6.24 -7.03
CA THR A 53 7.26 5.80 -7.94
C THR A 53 5.85 5.84 -7.35
N ILE A 54 5.61 5.18 -6.21
CA ILE A 54 4.28 5.04 -5.62
C ILE A 54 3.90 6.29 -4.80
N PRO A 55 2.76 6.96 -5.08
CA PRO A 55 2.23 8.08 -4.30
C PRO A 55 1.96 7.74 -2.83
N LEU A 56 1.83 8.78 -1.98
CA LEU A 56 1.51 8.64 -0.55
C LEU A 56 0.24 7.81 -0.31
N VAL A 57 -0.82 8.09 -1.07
CA VAL A 57 -2.06 7.33 -1.09
C VAL A 57 -2.72 7.47 -2.47
N VAL A 58 -3.31 6.38 -2.95
CA VAL A 58 -4.10 6.32 -4.17
C VAL A 58 -5.35 5.49 -3.88
N GLU A 59 -6.52 6.03 -4.18
CA GLU A 59 -7.79 5.30 -4.17
C GLU A 59 -8.06 4.67 -5.53
N SER A 60 -8.50 3.40 -5.53
CA SER A 60 -8.92 2.69 -6.72
C SER A 60 -10.22 3.25 -7.32
N PHE A 61 -10.37 3.16 -8.63
CA PHE A 61 -11.60 3.58 -9.33
C PHE A 61 -12.79 2.68 -9.05
N ASP A 62 -12.52 1.39 -8.90
CA ASP A 62 -13.50 0.36 -8.59
C ASP A 62 -12.79 -0.82 -7.93
N TRP A 63 -13.57 -1.83 -7.54
CA TRP A 63 -13.05 -3.03 -6.89
C TRP A 63 -12.01 -3.76 -7.74
N THR A 64 -12.29 -3.96 -9.03
CA THR A 64 -11.40 -4.69 -9.96
C THR A 64 -10.06 -3.97 -10.10
N HIS A 65 -10.08 -2.63 -10.21
CA HIS A 65 -8.87 -1.81 -10.20
C HIS A 65 -8.11 -1.95 -8.87
N GLY A 66 -8.83 -1.91 -7.75
CA GLY A 66 -8.24 -2.09 -6.43
C GLY A 66 -7.55 -3.45 -6.25
N VAL A 67 -8.19 -4.52 -6.72
CA VAL A 67 -7.60 -5.87 -6.74
C VAL A 67 -6.35 -5.90 -7.62
N TYR A 68 -6.35 -5.22 -8.76
CA TYR A 68 -5.15 -5.06 -9.59
C TYR A 68 -4.01 -4.34 -8.85
N MET A 69 -4.29 -3.21 -8.21
CA MET A 69 -3.29 -2.45 -7.45
C MET A 69 -2.68 -3.30 -6.33
N ALA A 70 -3.52 -4.05 -5.62
CA ALA A 70 -3.11 -4.94 -4.54
C ALA A 70 -2.32 -6.18 -5.03
N ALA A 71 -2.72 -6.77 -6.15
CA ALA A 71 -2.05 -7.92 -6.77
C ALA A 71 -0.67 -7.55 -7.35
N THR A 72 -0.51 -6.33 -7.84
CA THR A 72 0.76 -5.84 -8.41
C THR A 72 1.67 -5.17 -7.37
N MET A 73 1.24 -5.10 -6.11
CA MET A 73 1.98 -4.48 -5.03
C MET A 73 3.41 -5.01 -4.92
N GLY A 74 4.35 -4.07 -4.82
CA GLY A 74 5.77 -4.34 -4.61
C GLY A 74 6.29 -3.63 -3.36
N SER A 75 7.29 -4.24 -2.73
CA SER A 75 8.01 -3.68 -1.61
C SER A 75 9.51 -3.85 -1.85
N GLU A 76 10.28 -2.80 -1.62
CA GLU A 76 11.74 -2.87 -1.69
C GLU A 76 12.29 -3.75 -0.58
N THR A 77 13.24 -4.61 -0.94
CA THR A 77 13.93 -5.45 0.04
C THR A 77 14.63 -4.59 1.10
N THR A 78 14.33 -4.89 2.37
CA THR A 78 15.03 -4.29 3.51
C THR A 78 16.32 -5.05 3.79
N ALA A 79 17.21 -4.47 4.61
CA ALA A 79 18.41 -5.16 5.09
C ALA A 79 18.10 -6.47 5.85
N ALA A 80 16.85 -6.70 6.27
CA ALA A 80 16.41 -7.91 6.97
C ALA A 80 15.92 -9.03 6.02
N ALA A 81 15.67 -8.74 4.75
CA ALA A 81 15.26 -9.74 3.76
C ALA A 81 16.48 -10.26 2.97
N ALA A 82 16.53 -11.56 2.68
CA ALA A 82 17.55 -12.13 1.80
C ALA A 82 17.36 -11.56 0.37
N GLY A 83 18.24 -10.65 -0.06
CA GLY A 83 18.18 -10.01 -1.39
C GLY A 83 19.12 -8.79 -1.51
N LYS A 84 19.26 -8.26 -2.73
CA LYS A 84 19.96 -6.98 -2.96
C LYS A 84 19.06 -5.82 -2.54
N VAL A 85 19.46 -5.09 -1.49
CA VAL A 85 18.78 -3.90 -0.98
C VAL A 85 18.38 -2.96 -2.14
N GLY A 86 17.12 -2.50 -2.14
CA GLY A 86 16.59 -1.58 -3.14
C GLY A 86 15.98 -2.23 -4.39
N GLN A 87 16.00 -3.56 -4.51
CA GLN A 87 15.18 -4.24 -5.52
C GLN A 87 13.73 -4.35 -5.07
N VAL A 88 12.80 -4.01 -5.96
CA VAL A 88 11.36 -4.23 -5.77
C VAL A 88 11.09 -5.73 -5.81
N ARG A 89 10.58 -6.27 -4.70
CA ARG A 89 10.02 -7.61 -4.63
C ARG A 89 8.51 -7.50 -4.66
N ARG A 90 7.87 -8.17 -5.62
CA ARG A 90 6.40 -8.28 -5.67
C ARG A 90 5.92 -9.17 -4.51
N ASP A 91 4.95 -8.66 -3.77
CA ASP A 91 4.30 -9.35 -2.65
C ASP A 91 2.79 -9.12 -2.76
N PRO A 92 2.13 -9.79 -3.73
CA PRO A 92 0.71 -9.61 -4.02
C PRO A 92 -0.13 -9.73 -2.76
N MET A 93 -0.92 -8.70 -2.46
CA MET A 93 -1.79 -8.63 -1.27
C MET A 93 -1.08 -8.88 0.07
N ALA A 94 0.26 -8.75 0.13
CA ALA A 94 1.10 -9.18 1.26
C ALA A 94 0.94 -10.67 1.63
N MET A 95 0.54 -11.50 0.67
CA MET A 95 0.16 -12.90 0.86
C MET A 95 1.14 -13.88 0.22
N LEU A 96 2.23 -13.43 -0.41
CA LEU A 96 3.16 -14.33 -1.11
C LEU A 96 3.68 -15.50 -0.25
N PRO A 97 4.05 -15.33 1.04
CA PRO A 97 4.50 -16.45 1.87
C PRO A 97 3.35 -17.20 2.56
N PHE A 98 2.09 -16.79 2.38
CA PHE A 98 0.93 -17.29 3.15
C PHE A 98 -0.19 -17.85 2.28
N CYS A 99 -0.19 -17.62 0.97
CA CYS A 99 -1.22 -18.10 0.07
C CYS A 99 -1.25 -19.64 0.04
N GLY A 100 -2.36 -20.22 0.51
CA GLY A 100 -2.50 -21.67 0.68
C GLY A 100 -2.87 -22.44 -0.59
N TYR A 101 -3.09 -21.74 -1.71
CA TYR A 101 -3.46 -22.32 -3.00
C TYR A 101 -2.88 -21.48 -4.15
N ASN A 102 -3.27 -21.78 -5.40
CA ASN A 102 -2.78 -21.04 -6.56
C ASN A 102 -3.14 -19.55 -6.45
N MET A 103 -2.13 -18.68 -6.60
CA MET A 103 -2.30 -17.24 -6.41
C MET A 103 -3.13 -16.59 -7.55
N GLY A 104 -3.16 -17.18 -8.75
CA GLY A 104 -4.08 -16.76 -9.82
C GLY A 104 -5.54 -16.99 -9.45
N ASP A 105 -5.85 -18.18 -8.92
CA ASP A 105 -7.17 -18.49 -8.37
C ASP A 105 -7.51 -17.57 -7.18
N TYR A 106 -6.51 -17.20 -6.38
CA TYR A 106 -6.69 -16.25 -5.28
C TYR A 106 -7.11 -14.87 -5.78
N PHE A 107 -6.51 -14.37 -6.85
CA PHE A 107 -6.96 -13.12 -7.49
C PHE A 107 -8.36 -13.27 -8.07
N ALA A 108 -8.67 -14.38 -8.74
CA ALA A 108 -10.01 -14.65 -9.26
C ALA A 108 -11.07 -14.67 -8.14
N HIS A 109 -10.72 -15.20 -6.96
CA HIS A 109 -11.61 -15.17 -5.80
C HIS A 109 -11.92 -13.73 -5.35
N TRP A 110 -10.91 -12.87 -5.24
CA TRP A 110 -11.13 -11.46 -4.94
C TRP A 110 -11.99 -10.76 -5.98
N LEU A 111 -11.73 -11.01 -7.27
CA LEU A 111 -12.51 -10.44 -8.37
C LEU A 111 -13.97 -10.88 -8.34
N SER A 112 -14.25 -12.13 -7.94
CA SER A 112 -15.62 -12.66 -7.87
C SER A 112 -16.56 -11.90 -6.93
N PHE A 113 -16.01 -11.12 -5.99
CA PHE A 113 -16.83 -10.29 -5.11
C PHE A 113 -17.55 -9.16 -5.87
N ALA A 114 -16.96 -8.63 -6.95
CA ALA A 114 -17.59 -7.60 -7.79
C ALA A 114 -18.91 -8.08 -8.41
N ASP A 115 -18.97 -9.35 -8.81
CA ASP A 115 -20.13 -9.94 -9.47
C ASP A 115 -21.19 -10.45 -8.50
N SER A 116 -20.84 -10.58 -7.22
CA SER A 116 -21.72 -11.23 -6.23
C SER A 116 -23.00 -10.43 -5.95
N GLY A 117 -22.98 -9.10 -6.12
CA GLY A 117 -24.08 -8.19 -5.80
C GLY A 117 -24.56 -8.25 -4.34
N ALA A 118 -23.85 -9.00 -3.49
CA ALA A 118 -24.29 -9.38 -2.16
C ALA A 118 -23.84 -8.39 -1.08
N VAL A 119 -22.87 -7.55 -1.39
CA VAL A 119 -22.23 -6.61 -0.46
C VAL A 119 -21.90 -5.30 -1.16
N ASP A 120 -22.01 -4.21 -0.42
CA ASP A 120 -21.39 -2.95 -0.81
C ASP A 120 -19.87 -3.09 -0.60
N LEU A 121 -19.11 -3.02 -1.68
CA LEU A 121 -17.68 -3.32 -1.64
C LEU A 121 -16.91 -2.09 -1.18
N PRO A 122 -16.15 -2.18 -0.08
CA PRO A 122 -15.38 -1.05 0.39
C PRO A 122 -14.28 -0.70 -0.62
N PRO A 123 -14.00 0.59 -0.84
CA PRO A 123 -12.93 1.02 -1.73
C PRO A 123 -11.57 0.51 -1.27
N ILE A 124 -10.70 0.28 -2.24
CA ILE A 124 -9.32 -0.16 -2.02
C ILE A 124 -8.39 1.03 -2.20
N TYR A 125 -7.45 1.18 -1.28
CA TYR A 125 -6.42 2.21 -1.31
C TYR A 125 -5.04 1.55 -1.36
N CYS A 126 -4.12 2.15 -2.11
CA CYS A 126 -2.70 1.86 -2.01
C CYS A 126 -1.98 3.01 -1.31
N VAL A 127 -1.22 2.70 -0.25
CA VAL A 127 -0.46 3.68 0.54
C VAL A 127 1.04 3.44 0.46
N ASN A 128 1.81 4.52 0.53
CA ASN A 128 3.27 4.45 0.62
C ASN A 128 3.82 5.50 1.60
N TRP A 129 4.18 5.05 2.80
CA TRP A 129 4.79 5.90 3.84
C TRP A 129 6.29 6.16 3.63
N PHE A 130 6.90 5.50 2.64
CA PHE A 130 8.35 5.33 2.58
C PHE A 130 9.01 6.08 1.42
N ARG A 131 8.27 6.94 0.72
CA ARG A 131 8.82 7.76 -0.35
C ARG A 131 9.92 8.68 0.21
N VAL A 132 11.05 8.77 -0.47
CA VAL A 132 12.20 9.59 -0.07
C VAL A 132 12.52 10.66 -1.10
N ASP A 133 13.28 11.67 -0.68
CA ASP A 133 13.88 12.65 -1.55
C ASP A 133 15.21 12.18 -2.17
N ALA A 134 15.84 13.04 -2.97
CA ALA A 134 17.13 12.77 -3.59
C ALA A 134 18.28 12.57 -2.57
N ASP A 135 18.13 13.07 -1.34
CA ASP A 135 19.08 12.86 -0.24
C ASP A 135 18.76 11.58 0.55
N GLY A 136 17.72 10.83 0.17
CA GLY A 136 17.27 9.62 0.87
C GLY A 136 16.48 9.88 2.15
N LYS A 137 16.00 11.10 2.38
CA LYS A 137 15.16 11.44 3.55
C LYS A 137 13.70 11.22 3.23
N PHE A 138 12.94 10.68 4.18
CA PHE A 138 11.50 10.45 4.00
C PHE A 138 10.75 11.76 3.73
N LEU A 139 9.90 11.76 2.72
CA LEU A 139 9.04 12.89 2.39
C LEU A 139 7.89 13.03 3.38
N TRP A 140 7.41 11.90 3.94
CA TRP A 140 6.33 11.84 4.93
C TRP A 140 6.88 11.47 6.32
N PRO A 141 6.44 12.12 7.41
CA PRO A 141 6.92 11.81 8.77
C PRO A 141 6.53 10.41 9.29
N GLY A 142 5.40 9.86 8.83
CA GLY A 142 4.95 8.52 9.22
C GLY A 142 4.37 8.44 10.63
N PHE A 143 4.28 7.22 11.16
CA PHE A 143 3.81 6.95 12.53
C PHE A 143 2.42 7.58 12.80
N GLY A 144 2.30 8.41 13.84
CA GLY A 144 1.04 9.06 14.23
C GLY A 144 0.51 9.99 13.15
N ASP A 145 1.37 10.59 12.32
CA ASP A 145 0.93 11.47 11.25
C ASP A 145 0.21 10.71 10.12
N ASN A 146 0.36 9.39 10.02
CA ASN A 146 -0.45 8.59 9.09
C ASN A 146 -1.94 8.72 9.34
N LEU A 147 -2.37 9.09 10.55
CA LEU A 147 -3.77 9.40 10.86
C LEU A 147 -4.36 10.49 9.95
N ARG A 148 -3.54 11.41 9.41
CA ARG A 148 -3.98 12.46 8.48
C ARG A 148 -4.41 11.88 7.13
N VAL A 149 -3.72 10.83 6.68
CA VAL A 149 -4.09 10.09 5.46
C VAL A 149 -5.27 9.17 5.73
N LEU A 150 -5.32 8.53 6.90
CA LEU A 150 -6.49 7.74 7.30
C LEU A 150 -7.75 8.61 7.45
N LYS A 151 -7.62 9.85 7.92
CA LYS A 151 -8.71 10.83 7.95
C LYS A 151 -9.24 11.12 6.55
N TRP A 152 -8.35 11.36 5.58
CA TRP A 152 -8.79 11.56 4.19
C TRP A 152 -9.49 10.33 3.62
N ILE A 153 -8.97 9.12 3.88
CA ILE A 153 -9.64 7.86 3.50
C ILE A 153 -11.03 7.77 4.12
N PHE A 154 -11.17 8.10 5.41
CA PHE A 154 -12.45 8.11 6.10
C PHE A 154 -13.45 9.07 5.45
N GLU A 155 -13.02 10.31 5.15
CA GLU A 155 -13.85 11.30 4.47
C GLU A 155 -14.24 10.86 3.05
N ARG A 156 -13.33 10.22 2.31
CA ARG A 156 -13.61 9.61 0.99
C ARG A 156 -14.63 8.48 1.10
N THR A 157 -14.54 7.63 2.13
CA THR A 157 -15.52 6.55 2.35
C THR A 157 -16.91 7.06 2.73
N GLU A 158 -17.01 8.16 3.48
CA GLU A 158 -18.31 8.71 3.89
C GLU A 158 -18.96 9.61 2.83
N SER A 159 -18.17 10.41 2.13
CA SER A 159 -18.67 11.52 1.29
C SER A 159 -18.23 11.46 -0.17
N GLY A 160 -17.46 10.44 -0.56
CA GLY A 160 -17.05 10.20 -1.94
C GLY A 160 -16.33 11.40 -2.54
N ALA A 161 -16.88 11.94 -3.63
CA ALA A 161 -16.32 13.09 -4.36
C ALA A 161 -16.26 14.38 -3.52
N GLU A 162 -17.10 14.53 -2.50
CA GLU A 162 -17.15 15.76 -1.67
C GLU A 162 -15.90 15.92 -0.80
N ALA A 163 -15.25 14.83 -0.39
CA ALA A 163 -13.95 14.85 0.29
C ALA A 163 -12.77 15.28 -0.62
N GLY A 164 -13.04 15.54 -1.89
CA GLY A 164 -12.05 16.00 -2.86
C GLY A 164 -11.14 14.89 -3.37
N GLY A 165 -10.05 15.30 -4.01
CA GLY A 165 -9.08 14.45 -4.70
C GLY A 165 -8.92 14.82 -6.17
N THR A 166 -7.76 14.48 -6.71
CA THR A 166 -7.40 14.69 -8.12
C THR A 166 -7.34 13.33 -8.81
N GLY A 167 -8.08 13.18 -9.90
CA GLY A 167 -8.01 11.99 -10.75
C GLY A 167 -6.68 11.91 -11.49
N THR A 168 -6.10 10.72 -11.54
CA THR A 168 -4.83 10.42 -12.21
C THR A 168 -4.97 9.11 -12.98
N PRO A 169 -4.05 8.76 -13.91
CA PRO A 169 -4.06 7.44 -14.55
C PRO A 169 -4.05 6.24 -13.58
N LEU A 170 -3.67 6.44 -12.32
CA LEU A 170 -3.53 5.39 -11.32
C LEU A 170 -4.70 5.30 -10.33
N GLY A 171 -5.67 6.20 -10.40
CA GLY A 171 -6.69 6.37 -9.36
C GLY A 171 -6.77 7.81 -8.87
N ILE A 172 -7.37 7.98 -7.69
CA ILE A 172 -7.58 9.30 -7.08
C ILE A 172 -6.54 9.54 -5.99
N VAL A 173 -5.87 10.69 -6.02
CA VAL A 173 -4.92 11.12 -4.99
C VAL A 173 -5.44 12.37 -4.28
N PRO A 174 -5.10 12.64 -3.01
CA PRO A 174 -5.50 13.86 -2.35
C PRO A 174 -4.87 15.09 -3.01
N ALA A 175 -5.64 16.18 -3.11
CA ALA A 175 -5.07 17.51 -3.32
C ALA A 175 -4.44 18.03 -2.01
N PHE A 176 -3.64 19.09 -2.09
CA PHE A 176 -2.92 19.66 -0.95
C PHE A 176 -3.87 20.04 0.19
N GLU A 177 -5.01 20.62 -0.16
CA GLU A 177 -6.07 21.06 0.74
C GLU A 177 -6.90 19.92 1.34
N ASN A 178 -6.82 18.70 0.81
CA ASN A 178 -7.60 17.56 1.31
C ASN A 178 -6.92 16.83 2.47
N ILE A 179 -5.67 17.17 2.78
CA ILE A 179 -4.90 16.58 3.88
C ILE A 179 -4.68 17.64 4.95
N ASP A 180 -5.00 17.31 6.20
CA ASP A 180 -4.64 18.17 7.32
C ASP A 180 -3.13 18.14 7.52
N LEU A 181 -2.46 19.25 7.22
CA LEU A 181 -1.02 19.45 7.39
C LEU A 181 -0.71 20.40 8.57
N THR A 182 -1.70 20.73 9.41
CA THR A 182 -1.52 21.59 10.58
C THR A 182 -0.42 21.04 11.49
N GLY A 183 0.61 21.86 11.74
CA GLY A 183 1.77 21.48 12.56
C GLY A 183 2.85 20.68 11.81
N LEU A 184 2.69 20.43 10.51
CA LEU A 184 3.69 19.81 9.64
C LEU A 184 4.34 20.86 8.72
N ASP A 185 4.93 21.91 9.30
CA ASP A 185 5.50 23.05 8.56
C ASP A 185 6.57 22.67 7.52
N LYS A 186 7.15 21.46 7.63
CA LYS A 186 8.14 20.92 6.68
C LYS A 186 7.52 20.23 5.46
N VAL A 187 6.20 20.04 5.44
CA VAL A 187 5.41 19.48 4.33
C VAL A 187 4.65 20.62 3.67
N ASP A 188 5.39 21.44 2.94
CA ASP A 188 4.84 22.49 2.09
C ASP A 188 4.21 21.93 0.80
N ALA A 189 3.64 22.81 -0.01
CA ALA A 189 2.98 22.44 -1.26
C ALA A 189 3.92 21.72 -2.25
N GLU A 190 5.19 22.11 -2.31
CA GLU A 190 6.18 21.47 -3.18
C GLU A 190 6.49 20.05 -2.70
N ARG A 191 6.74 19.88 -1.40
CA ARG A 191 6.98 18.55 -0.83
C ARG A 191 5.76 17.65 -0.93
N PHE A 192 4.56 18.19 -0.76
CA PHE A 192 3.32 17.45 -0.93
C PHE A 192 3.09 17.05 -2.39
N ALA A 193 3.33 17.95 -3.34
CA ALA A 193 3.28 17.60 -4.77
C ALA A 193 4.18 16.39 -5.05
N ARG A 194 5.40 16.38 -4.48
CA ARG A 194 6.31 15.22 -4.58
C ARG A 194 5.84 13.97 -3.86
N LEU A 195 4.99 14.08 -2.84
CA LEU A 195 4.38 12.92 -2.17
C LEU A 195 3.36 12.22 -3.08
N VAL A 196 2.59 12.99 -3.84
CA VAL A 196 1.55 12.48 -4.75
C VAL A 196 1.98 12.37 -6.21
N ASP A 197 3.21 12.79 -6.53
CA ASP A 197 3.74 12.85 -7.89
C ASP A 197 3.78 11.49 -8.61
N ILE A 198 3.46 11.52 -9.89
CA ILE A 198 3.39 10.37 -10.80
C ILE A 198 4.32 10.66 -11.98
N ASP A 199 5.58 10.26 -11.84
CA ASP A 199 6.58 10.40 -12.91
C ASP A 199 6.32 9.37 -14.03
N PRO A 200 6.02 9.81 -15.27
CA PRO A 200 5.71 8.90 -16.37
C PRO A 200 6.85 7.93 -16.73
N THR A 201 8.11 8.35 -16.56
CA THR A 201 9.27 7.53 -16.86
C THR A 201 9.42 6.40 -15.84
N LEU A 202 9.23 6.71 -14.55
CA LEU A 202 9.25 5.71 -13.50
C LEU A 202 8.05 4.75 -13.60
N TRP A 203 6.87 5.27 -13.94
CA TRP A 203 5.68 4.45 -14.08
C TRP A 203 5.70 3.52 -15.29
N ARG A 204 6.27 3.93 -16.43
CA ARG A 204 6.49 3.01 -17.57
C ARG A 204 7.34 1.80 -17.16
N ARG A 205 8.42 2.02 -16.41
CA ARG A 205 9.27 0.92 -15.89
C ARG A 205 8.54 0.05 -14.88
N GLU A 206 7.79 0.67 -13.96
CA GLU A 206 6.97 -0.07 -13.00
C GLU A 206 5.92 -0.93 -13.69
N LEU A 207 5.28 -0.43 -14.76
CA LEU A 207 4.27 -1.16 -15.53
C LEU A 207 4.88 -2.30 -16.36
N GLU A 208 6.10 -2.14 -16.89
CA GLU A 208 6.87 -3.23 -17.50
C GLU A 208 7.17 -4.33 -16.48
N ASP A 209 7.61 -3.97 -15.28
CA ASP A 209 7.87 -4.92 -14.18
C ASP A 209 6.58 -5.61 -13.72
N GLN A 210 5.45 -4.89 -13.68
CA GLN A 210 4.13 -5.46 -13.38
C GLN A 210 3.69 -6.44 -14.47
N ALA A 211 3.85 -6.09 -15.76
CA ALA A 211 3.54 -6.99 -16.87
C ALA A 211 4.38 -8.28 -16.81
N ALA A 212 5.69 -8.15 -16.58
CA ALA A 212 6.58 -9.30 -16.44
C ALA A 212 6.21 -10.19 -15.25
N PHE A 213 5.76 -9.58 -14.14
CA PHE A 213 5.24 -10.32 -12.99
C PHE A 213 3.95 -11.07 -13.33
N LEU A 214 2.96 -10.39 -13.92
CA LEU A 214 1.66 -10.98 -14.27
C LEU A 214 1.79 -12.09 -15.33
N ALA A 215 2.73 -11.97 -16.26
CA ALA A 215 3.00 -13.01 -17.26
C ALA A 215 3.39 -14.37 -16.65
N ARG A 216 3.92 -14.40 -15.43
CA ARG A 216 4.32 -15.64 -14.73
C ARG A 216 3.14 -16.52 -14.34
N PHE A 217 1.92 -15.97 -14.28
CA PHE A 217 0.71 -16.72 -13.95
C PHE A 217 0.13 -17.49 -15.16
N GLY A 218 0.56 -17.16 -16.38
CA GLY A 218 0.13 -17.86 -17.60
C GLY A 218 -1.39 -17.87 -17.75
N GLU A 219 -1.95 -19.05 -18.04
CA GLU A 219 -3.40 -19.25 -18.22
C GLU A 219 -4.22 -19.00 -16.94
N GLN A 220 -3.57 -19.00 -15.76
CA GLN A 220 -4.23 -18.75 -14.47
C GLN A 220 -4.29 -17.28 -14.11
N LEU A 221 -3.80 -16.38 -14.96
CA LEU A 221 -3.97 -14.95 -14.76
C LEU A 221 -5.42 -14.54 -15.07
N PRO A 222 -6.17 -13.94 -14.13
CA PRO A 222 -7.48 -13.40 -14.46
C PRO A 222 -7.36 -12.29 -15.53
N PRO A 223 -8.18 -12.32 -16.60
CA PRO A 223 -8.07 -11.40 -17.72
C PRO A 223 -8.25 -9.93 -17.29
N GLU A 224 -9.00 -9.67 -16.23
CA GLU A 224 -9.23 -8.34 -15.66
C GLU A 224 -7.93 -7.68 -15.21
N LEU A 225 -6.99 -8.46 -14.64
CA LEU A 225 -5.70 -7.93 -14.20
C LEU A 225 -4.82 -7.53 -15.39
N ALA A 226 -4.83 -8.33 -16.46
CA ALA A 226 -4.13 -8.00 -17.70
C ALA A 226 -4.75 -6.76 -18.38
N ALA A 227 -6.07 -6.64 -18.34
CA ALA A 227 -6.78 -5.49 -18.88
C ALA A 227 -6.42 -4.19 -18.14
N TRP A 228 -6.41 -4.21 -16.80
CA TRP A 228 -6.00 -3.04 -16.00
C TRP A 228 -4.53 -2.66 -16.24
N GLN A 229 -3.63 -3.65 -16.30
CA GLN A 229 -2.22 -3.38 -16.62
C GLN A 229 -2.09 -2.65 -17.95
N LYS A 230 -2.76 -3.14 -18.98
CA LYS A 230 -2.74 -2.56 -20.31
C LYS A 230 -3.35 -1.15 -20.33
N PHE A 231 -4.52 -0.97 -19.71
CA PHE A 231 -5.21 0.32 -19.65
C PHE A 231 -4.35 1.41 -19.01
N ILE A 232 -3.70 1.09 -17.89
CA ILE A 232 -2.81 2.04 -17.22
C ILE A 232 -1.57 2.30 -18.08
N ALA A 233 -0.97 1.27 -18.68
CA ALA A 233 0.17 1.42 -19.59
C ALA A 233 -0.11 2.31 -20.81
N GLU A 234 -1.32 2.26 -21.37
CA GLU A 234 -1.75 3.13 -22.48
C GLU A 234 -1.98 4.58 -22.06
N SER A 235 -2.10 4.85 -20.77
CA SER A 235 -2.29 6.19 -20.22
C SER A 235 -0.98 6.96 -19.97
N PHE A 236 0.18 6.34 -20.24
CA PHE A 236 1.53 6.89 -20.02
C PHE A 236 2.34 7.08 -21.29
#